data_AF-A0A7S0A8U8-F1
#
_entry.id   AF-A0A7S0A8U8-F1
#
_cell.length_a   1.000
_cell.length_b   1.000
_cell.length_c   1.000
_cell.angle_alpha   90.00
_cell.angle_beta   90.00
_cell.angle_gamma   90.00
#
_symmetry.space_group_name_H-M   'P 1'
#
loop_
_entity.id
_entity.type
_entity.pdbx_description
1 polymer ?
#
loop_
_entity_poly.entity_id
_entity_poly.type
_entity_poly.pdbx_seq_one_letter_code
_entity_poly.pdbx_strand_id
1 'polypeptide(L)'
;RLLIDHPTGSGKTREMIKVLDNYFHDPRPKVPIFPRQPVCRNFYSELLRWPNRYRDYYCCEQPADAAVASGRPDWREVRTRMWDLGHLSEEESRRLGYAIREVLEMKNMFYM
;
A
#
# COMPACT_ATOMS: atom_id res chain seq x y z
N ARG A 1 -19.29 -7.10 -12.60
CA ARG A 1 -19.45 -6.13 -11.48
C ARG A 1 -19.61 -6.94 -10.22
N LEU A 2 -18.86 -6.64 -9.16
CA LEU A 2 -18.89 -7.36 -7.87
C LEU A 2 -19.28 -6.36 -6.78
N LEU A 3 -20.31 -6.65 -6.01
CA LEU A 3 -20.68 -5.90 -4.80
C LEU A 3 -20.28 -6.76 -3.60
N ILE A 4 -19.57 -6.15 -2.65
CA ILE A 4 -19.20 -6.80 -1.40
C ILE A 4 -19.76 -5.96 -0.26
N ASP A 5 -20.65 -6.55 0.53
CA ASP A 5 -21.20 -5.92 1.73
C ASP A 5 -20.40 -6.38 2.96
N HIS A 6 -19.83 -5.43 3.68
CA HIS A 6 -18.97 -5.66 4.83
C HIS A 6 -19.42 -4.80 6.01
N PRO A 7 -19.72 -5.40 7.18
CA PRO A 7 -19.90 -4.62 8.39
C PRO A 7 -18.58 -3.94 8.77
N THR A 8 -18.65 -2.80 9.46
CA THR A 8 -17.45 -2.12 9.96
C THR A 8 -16.68 -3.03 10.91
N GLY A 9 -15.36 -3.05 10.80
CA GLY A 9 -14.48 -3.93 11.58
C GLY A 9 -14.26 -5.33 10.99
N SER A 10 -15.01 -5.73 9.96
CA SER A 10 -14.86 -7.07 9.32
C SER A 10 -13.63 -7.22 8.42
N GLY A 11 -12.79 -6.20 8.30
CA GLY A 11 -11.57 -6.26 7.47
C GLY A 11 -11.74 -5.84 6.01
N LYS A 12 -12.76 -5.04 5.67
CA LYS A 12 -12.99 -4.49 4.32
C LYS A 12 -11.72 -3.95 3.62
N THR A 13 -10.88 -3.21 4.33
CA THR A 13 -9.62 -2.67 3.80
C THR A 13 -8.63 -3.76 3.42
N ARG A 14 -8.51 -4.79 4.26
CA ARG A 14 -7.62 -5.92 4.00
C ARG A 14 -8.10 -6.74 2.81
N GLU A 15 -9.41 -6.89 2.66
CA GLU A 15 -10.00 -7.56 1.50
C GLU A 15 -9.74 -6.76 0.21
N MET A 16 -9.91 -5.44 0.24
CA MET A 16 -9.55 -4.57 -0.89
C MET A 16 -8.08 -4.74 -1.31
N ILE A 17 -7.16 -4.80 -0.34
CA ILE A 17 -5.72 -5.01 -0.62
C ILE A 17 -5.48 -6.38 -1.29
N LYS A 18 -6.14 -7.45 -0.82
CA LYS A 18 -6.03 -8.77 -1.46
C LYS A 18 -6.57 -8.79 -2.89
N VAL A 19 -7.70 -8.12 -3.12
CA VAL A 19 -8.28 -7.98 -4.47
C VAL A 19 -7.28 -7.27 -5.37
N LEU A 20 -6.72 -6.14 -4.92
CA LEU A 20 -5.72 -5.41 -5.69
C LEU A 20 -4.48 -6.26 -5.96
N ASP A 21 -3.97 -6.96 -4.94
CA ASP A 21 -2.80 -7.83 -5.08
C ASP A 21 -2.97 -8.80 -6.24
N ASN A 22 -4.14 -9.43 -6.39
CA ASN A 22 -4.45 -10.33 -7.51
C ASN A 22 -4.32 -9.67 -8.91
N TYR A 23 -4.47 -8.35 -9.00
CA TYR A 23 -4.30 -7.57 -10.23
C TYR A 23 -2.91 -6.93 -10.38
N PHE A 24 -1.92 -7.33 -9.58
CA PHE A 24 -0.59 -6.73 -9.63
C PHE A 24 0.03 -6.74 -11.04
N HIS A 25 -0.08 -7.86 -11.76
CA HIS A 25 0.46 -8.00 -13.12
C HIS A 25 -0.45 -7.46 -14.23
N ASP A 26 -1.66 -7.00 -13.90
CA ASP A 26 -2.50 -6.30 -14.87
C ASP A 26 -1.84 -4.97 -15.23
N PRO A 27 -1.72 -4.55 -16.50
CA PRO A 27 -1.04 -3.31 -16.85
C PRO A 27 -1.87 -2.05 -16.62
N ARG A 28 -3.16 -2.16 -16.30
CA ARG A 28 -4.04 -1.00 -16.16
C ARG A 28 -3.86 -0.34 -14.78
N PRO A 29 -3.94 1.00 -14.67
CA PRO A 29 -3.90 1.69 -13.39
C PRO A 29 -5.00 1.22 -12.44
N LYS A 30 -4.67 1.10 -11.14
CA LYS A 30 -5.63 0.74 -10.10
C LYS A 30 -5.94 1.99 -9.33
N VAL A 31 -7.19 2.43 -9.42
CA VAL A 31 -7.63 3.71 -8.84
C VAL A 31 -8.71 3.43 -7.79
N PRO A 32 -8.33 3.21 -6.51
CA PRO A 32 -9.29 3.17 -5.42
C PRO A 32 -9.93 4.54 -5.22
N ILE A 33 -11.27 4.59 -5.13
CA ILE A 33 -12.03 5.82 -4.90
C ILE A 33 -12.57 5.80 -3.47
N PHE A 34 -12.30 6.87 -2.72
CA PHE A 34 -12.73 7.01 -1.33
C PHE A 34 -13.58 8.26 -1.13
N PRO A 35 -14.57 8.23 -0.21
CA PRO A 35 -15.47 9.36 0.00
C PRO A 35 -14.81 10.55 0.70
N ARG A 36 -13.73 10.32 1.48
CA ARG A 36 -13.06 11.37 2.28
C ARG A 36 -11.55 11.12 2.35
N GLN A 37 -10.79 12.20 2.45
CA GLN A 37 -9.33 12.17 2.52
C GLN A 37 -8.75 11.31 3.67
N PRO A 38 -9.33 11.29 4.90
CA PRO A 38 -8.83 10.42 5.97
C PRO A 38 -8.93 8.93 5.66
N VAL A 39 -10.00 8.51 4.96
CA VAL A 39 -10.19 7.11 4.55
C VAL A 39 -9.15 6.71 3.50
N CYS A 40 -8.88 7.62 2.57
CA CYS A 40 -7.84 7.49 1.56
C CYS A 40 -6.44 7.34 2.19
N ARG A 41 -6.08 8.24 3.13
CA ARG A 41 -4.81 8.15 3.88
C ARG A 41 -4.68 6.82 4.60
N ASN A 42 -5.71 6.42 5.34
CA ASN A 42 -5.71 5.16 6.08
C ASN A 42 -5.54 3.94 5.17
N PHE A 43 -6.15 3.95 3.98
CA PHE A 43 -5.99 2.87 3.02
C PHE A 43 -4.53 2.72 2.57
N TYR A 44 -3.84 3.81 2.22
CA TYR A 44 -2.44 3.72 1.78
C TYR A 44 -1.48 3.36 2.91
N SER A 45 -1.76 3.79 4.15
CA SER A 45 -1.06 3.28 5.33
C SER A 45 -1.23 1.76 5.45
N GLU A 46 -2.46 1.25 5.33
CA GLU A 46 -2.72 -0.21 5.40
C GLU A 46 -2.11 -0.98 4.22
N LEU A 47 -2.07 -0.38 3.01
CA LEU A 47 -1.41 -0.97 1.84
C LEU A 47 0.11 -1.13 2.06
N LEU A 48 0.74 -0.15 2.72
CA LEU A 48 2.15 -0.24 3.10
C LEU A 48 2.36 -1.20 4.28
N ARG A 49 1.38 -1.30 5.18
CA ARG A 49 1.44 -2.11 6.39
C ARG A 49 1.40 -3.61 6.11
N TRP A 50 0.48 -4.07 5.27
CA TRP A 50 0.23 -5.49 5.02
C TRP A 50 1.12 -6.05 3.90
N PRO A 51 1.53 -7.33 3.97
CA PRO A 51 2.26 -7.97 2.88
C PRO A 51 1.42 -8.09 1.61
N ASN A 52 1.94 -7.51 0.53
CA ASN A 52 1.39 -7.56 -0.82
C ASN A 52 2.47 -7.16 -1.85
N ARG A 53 2.22 -7.45 -3.14
CA ARG A 53 3.16 -7.22 -4.23
C ARG A 53 3.39 -5.73 -4.55
N TYR A 54 2.41 -4.86 -4.34
CA TYR A 54 2.63 -3.41 -4.53
C TYR A 54 3.60 -2.86 -3.50
N ARG A 55 3.49 -3.30 -2.24
CA ARG A 55 4.45 -2.95 -1.20
C ARG A 55 5.84 -3.46 -1.57
N ASP A 56 5.97 -4.71 -1.99
CA ASP A 56 7.27 -5.28 -2.39
C ASP A 56 7.89 -4.50 -3.57
N TYR A 57 7.09 -4.16 -4.58
CA TYR A 57 7.53 -3.34 -5.71
C TYR A 57 7.98 -1.94 -5.26
N TYR A 58 7.17 -1.27 -4.45
CA TYR A 58 7.51 0.01 -3.82
C TYR A 58 8.85 -0.07 -3.08
N CYS A 59 9.10 -1.16 -2.35
CA CYS A 59 10.33 -1.32 -1.59
C CYS A 59 11.57 -1.60 -2.45
N CYS A 60 11.37 -2.16 -3.65
CA CYS A 60 12.43 -2.27 -4.65
C CYS A 60 12.76 -0.91 -5.26
N GLU A 61 11.75 -0.11 -5.62
CA GLU A 61 11.93 1.23 -6.21
C GLU A 61 12.49 2.24 -5.21
N GLN A 62 12.08 2.15 -3.94
CA GLN A 62 12.41 3.11 -2.88
C GLN A 62 12.97 2.41 -1.64
N PRO A 63 14.18 1.84 -1.70
CA PRO A 63 14.76 1.05 -0.60
C PRO A 63 15.00 1.87 0.67
N ALA A 64 15.34 3.16 0.55
CA ALA A 64 15.52 4.04 1.71
C ALA A 64 14.20 4.21 2.50
N ASP A 65 13.10 4.39 1.79
CA ASP A 65 11.78 4.51 2.38
C ASP A 65 11.27 3.19 2.95
N ALA A 66 11.59 2.08 2.28
CA ALA A 66 11.32 0.75 2.80
C ALA A 66 12.03 0.50 4.14
N ALA A 67 13.26 0.98 4.30
CA ALA A 67 13.99 0.83 5.55
C ALA A 67 13.33 1.62 6.69
N VAL A 68 12.88 2.84 6.41
CA VAL A 68 12.12 3.67 7.36
C VAL A 68 10.80 3.02 7.75
N ALA A 69 10.02 2.57 6.76
CA ALA A 69 8.71 1.96 6.98
C ALA A 69 8.78 0.61 7.71
N SER A 70 9.79 -0.22 7.40
CA SER A 70 9.95 -1.56 7.99
C SER A 70 10.70 -1.56 9.33
N GLY A 71 11.38 -0.45 9.67
CA GLY A 71 12.25 -0.39 10.85
C GLY A 71 13.48 -1.31 10.76
N ARG A 72 13.88 -1.69 9.54
CA ARG A 72 14.99 -2.60 9.25
C ARG A 72 15.81 -2.11 8.06
N PRO A 73 17.15 -2.22 8.09
CA PRO A 73 17.98 -1.89 6.92
C PRO A 73 17.62 -2.72 5.67
N ASP A 74 17.36 -4.02 5.84
CA ASP A 74 16.83 -4.88 4.79
C ASP A 74 15.37 -5.25 5.10
N TRP A 75 14.45 -4.64 4.36
CA TRP A 75 13.01 -4.88 4.49
C TRP A 75 12.64 -6.34 4.16
N ARG A 76 13.49 -7.07 3.42
CA ARG A 76 13.23 -8.46 3.00
C ARG A 76 13.15 -9.41 4.18
N GLU A 77 13.89 -9.15 5.25
CA GLU A 77 13.88 -9.93 6.50
C GLU A 77 12.49 -9.95 7.16
N VAL A 78 11.71 -8.88 6.96
CA VAL A 78 10.38 -8.69 7.52
C VAL A 78 9.31 -8.62 6.42
N ARG A 79 9.62 -9.11 5.21
CA ARG A 79 8.71 -9.10 4.06
C ARG A 79 7.39 -9.80 4.35
N THR A 80 7.37 -10.95 5.01
CA THR A 80 6.10 -11.68 5.23
C THR A 80 5.26 -11.11 6.38
N ARG A 81 5.80 -10.14 7.12
CA ARG A 81 5.17 -9.59 8.32
C ARG A 81 4.31 -8.38 8.00
N MET A 82 3.33 -8.16 8.86
CA MET A 82 2.67 -6.87 8.98
C MET A 82 3.66 -5.91 9.64
N TRP A 83 3.89 -4.75 9.02
CA TRP A 83 4.76 -3.73 9.59
C TRP A 83 4.02 -2.94 10.66
N ASP A 84 4.73 -2.55 11.71
CA ASP A 84 4.25 -1.52 12.61
C ASP A 84 4.68 -0.17 12.02
N LEU A 85 3.72 0.71 11.79
CA LEU A 85 3.95 2.06 11.26
C LEU A 85 3.75 3.12 12.36
N GLY A 86 3.45 2.70 13.59
CA GLY A 86 3.17 3.61 14.71
C GLY A 86 4.38 4.43 15.17
N HIS A 87 5.60 4.04 14.79
CA HIS A 87 6.82 4.80 15.06
C HIS A 87 7.04 5.98 14.11
N LEU A 88 6.29 6.06 13.01
CA LEU A 88 6.45 7.11 12.02
C LEU A 88 5.79 8.41 12.46
N SER A 89 6.44 9.53 12.19
CA SER A 89 5.81 10.84 12.30
C SER A 89 4.65 10.99 11.31
N GLU A 90 3.77 11.97 11.53
CA GLU A 90 2.69 12.25 10.58
C GLU A 90 3.23 12.67 9.20
N GLU A 91 4.34 13.41 9.17
CA GLU A 91 4.99 13.85 7.93
C GLU A 91 5.51 12.66 7.12
N GLU A 92 6.24 11.74 7.77
CA GLU A 92 6.73 10.51 7.14
C GLU A 92 5.58 9.64 6.64
N SER A 93 4.57 9.43 7.49
CA SER A 93 3.37 8.65 7.12
C SER A 93 2.68 9.22 5.89
N ARG A 94 2.58 10.54 5.78
CA ARG A 94 1.98 11.22 4.63
C ARG A 94 2.84 11.06 3.38
N ARG A 95 4.16 11.22 3.51
CA ARG A 95 5.12 11.09 2.41
C ARG A 95 5.12 9.68 1.83
N LEU A 96 5.25 8.66 2.68
CA LEU A 96 5.25 7.25 2.29
C LEU A 96 3.89 6.84 1.70
N GLY A 97 2.78 7.32 2.29
CA GLY A 97 1.44 7.09 1.75
C GLY A 97 1.23 7.68 0.36
N TYR A 98 1.84 8.83 0.06
CA TYR A 98 1.84 9.41 -1.29
C TYR A 98 2.70 8.59 -2.26
N ALA A 99 3.89 8.16 -1.83
CA ALA A 99 4.81 7.41 -2.68
C ALA A 99 4.24 6.04 -3.09
N ILE A 100 3.64 5.28 -2.16
CA ILE A 100 2.99 3.99 -2.48
C ILE A 100 1.74 4.17 -3.35
N ARG A 101 1.07 5.32 -3.25
CA ARG A 101 -0.06 5.66 -4.12
C ARG A 101 0.39 5.79 -5.58
N GLU A 102 1.53 6.43 -5.84
CA GLU A 102 2.06 6.58 -7.20
C GLU A 102 2.38 5.21 -7.84
N VAL A 103 2.89 4.27 -7.05
CA VAL A 103 3.09 2.88 -7.46
C VAL A 103 1.77 2.20 -7.85
N LEU A 104 0.73 2.31 -7.01
CA LEU A 104 -0.58 1.69 -7.28
C LEU A 104 -1.27 2.29 -8.51
N GLU A 105 -1.20 3.62 -8.65
CA GLU A 105 -1.75 4.37 -9.78
C GLU A 105 -0.90 4.21 -11.06
N MET A 106 0.22 3.48 -10.99
CA MET A 106 1.15 3.26 -12.10
C MET A 106 1.62 4.59 -12.73
N LYS A 107 1.79 5.63 -11.90
CA LYS A 107 2.29 6.92 -12.37
C LYS A 107 3.73 6.77 -12.81
N ASN A 108 4.05 7.30 -13.99
CA ASN A 108 5.37 7.21 -14.63
C ASN A 108 5.81 5.78 -14.99
N MET A 109 4.93 4.77 -14.89
CA MET A 109 5.17 3.42 -15.37
C MET A 109 4.78 3.38 -16.85
N PHE A 110 5.68 3.82 -17.72
CA PHE A 110 5.50 3.67 -19.16
C PHE A 110 5.76 2.21 -19.52
N TYR A 111 4.71 1.47 -19.88
CA TYR A 111 4.86 0.20 -20.58
C TYR A 111 5.55 0.51 -21.92
N MET A 112 6.79 0.04 -22.05
CA MET A 112 7.51 -0.05 -23.32
C MET A 112 7.05 -1.30 -24.07
#